data_AF-A0A385BKG0-F1
#
_entry.id   AF-A0A385BKG0-F1
#
_cell.length_a   1.000
_cell.length_b   1.000
_cell.length_c   1.000
_cell.angle_alpha   90.00
_cell.angle_beta   90.00
_cell.angle_gamma   90.00
#
_symmetry.space_group_name_H-M   'P 1'
#
loop_
_entity.id
_entity.type
_entity.pdbx_description
1 polymer ?
#
loop_
_entity_poly.entity_id
_entity_poly.type
_entity_poly.pdbx_seq_one_letter_code
_entity_poly.pdbx_strand_id
1 'polypeptide(L)'
;MTWHKNQTSELDIMIARLELEKKIKFEELKEQLAITSESIKPINIIKDTFQDFTHSPDLKSNLLQTAVSITGGYLSKKLLFGKSKSFFKKTIGNLLQYGVAYFISKKVKA
;
A
#
# COMPACT_ATOMS: atom_id res chain seq x y z
N MET A 1 50.27 37.31 -30.53
CA MET A 1 49.53 36.07 -30.91
C MET A 1 49.52 34.98 -29.82
N THR A 2 50.35 35.06 -28.77
CA THR A 2 50.51 33.98 -27.76
C THR A 2 49.52 34.03 -26.59
N TRP A 3 49.03 35.22 -26.21
CA TRP A 3 48.13 35.41 -25.07
C TRP A 3 46.74 34.78 -25.24
N HIS A 4 46.13 34.92 -26.42
CA HIS A 4 44.81 34.33 -26.70
C HIS A 4 44.84 32.79 -26.65
N LYS A 5 45.93 32.17 -27.12
CA LYS A 5 46.12 30.71 -27.11
C LYS A 5 46.24 30.14 -25.70
N ASN A 6 46.85 30.90 -24.78
CA ASN A 6 46.98 30.52 -23.38
C ASN A 6 45.63 30.56 -22.64
N GLN A 7 44.85 31.62 -22.87
CA GLN A 7 43.52 31.78 -22.27
C GLN A 7 42.53 30.73 -22.79
N THR A 8 42.58 30.38 -24.08
CA THR A 8 41.74 29.28 -24.61
C THR A 8 42.13 27.93 -24.03
N SER A 9 43.43 27.67 -23.87
CA SER A 9 43.91 26.42 -23.24
C SER A 9 43.47 26.29 -21.78
N GLU A 10 43.46 27.40 -21.04
CA GLU A 10 43.00 27.41 -19.65
C GLU A 10 41.50 27.12 -19.53
N LEU A 11 40.70 27.71 -20.43
CA LEU A 11 39.27 27.45 -20.52
C LEU A 11 38.97 25.99 -20.86
N ASP A 12 39.69 25.40 -21.81
CA ASP A 12 39.50 23.99 -22.20
C ASP A 12 39.80 23.04 -21.04
N ILE A 13 40.84 23.33 -20.24
CA ILE A 13 41.17 22.55 -19.03
C ILE A 13 40.07 22.70 -17.97
N MET A 14 39.56 23.91 -17.76
CA MET A 14 38.43 24.16 -16.85
C MET A 14 37.17 23.43 -17.30
N ILE A 15 36.85 23.46 -18.60
CA ILE A 15 35.69 22.76 -19.16
C ILE A 15 35.83 21.25 -18.94
N ALA A 16 36.99 20.67 -19.29
CA ALA A 16 37.24 19.25 -19.09
C ALA A 16 37.13 18.85 -17.60
N ARG A 17 37.62 19.69 -16.69
CA ARG A 17 37.47 19.48 -15.24
C ARG A 17 36.01 19.49 -14.81
N LEU A 18 35.23 20.49 -15.26
CA LEU A 18 33.82 20.62 -14.92
C LEU A 18 32.98 19.48 -15.50
N GLU A 19 33.30 18.99 -16.70
CA GLU A 19 32.65 17.84 -17.31
C GLU A 19 32.91 16.55 -16.53
N LEU A 20 34.15 16.34 -16.08
CA LEU A 20 34.50 15.21 -15.22
C LEU A 20 33.75 15.28 -13.89
N GLU A 21 33.74 16.45 -13.24
CA GLU A 21 33.05 16.67 -11.96
C GLU A 21 31.54 16.44 -12.11
N LYS A 22 30.93 16.96 -13.18
CA LYS A 22 29.53 16.73 -13.51
C LYS A 22 29.23 15.25 -13.69
N LYS A 23 30.09 14.51 -14.40
CA LYS A 23 29.92 13.08 -14.62
C LYS A 23 29.96 12.30 -13.31
N ILE A 24 30.92 12.60 -12.43
CA ILE A 24 31.04 11.97 -11.11
C ILE A 24 29.78 12.22 -10.28
N LYS A 25 29.36 13.50 -10.16
CA LYS A 25 28.16 13.86 -9.40
C LYS A 25 26.89 13.22 -9.94
N PHE A 26 26.80 13.03 -11.26
CA PHE A 26 25.64 12.40 -11.87
C PHE A 26 25.56 10.90 -11.54
N GLU A 27 26.68 10.19 -11.54
CA GLU A 27 26.70 8.79 -11.14
C GLU A 27 26.42 8.62 -9.64
N GLU A 28 26.96 9.49 -8.78
CA GLU A 28 26.63 9.51 -7.34
C GLU A 28 25.13 9.76 -7.10
N LEU A 29 24.53 10.70 -7.84
CA LEU A 29 23.09 10.97 -7.75
C LEU A 29 22.25 9.75 -8.17
N LYS A 30 22.66 9.03 -9.22
CA LYS A 30 21.97 7.80 -9.64
C LYS A 30 22.04 6.72 -8.57
N GLU A 31 23.20 6.56 -7.94
CA GLU A 31 23.39 5.58 -6.87
C GLU A 31 22.50 5.92 -5.67
N GLN A 32 22.50 7.19 -5.23
CA GLN A 32 21.63 7.65 -4.16
C GLN A 32 20.15 7.49 -4.52
N LEU A 33 19.74 7.80 -5.76
CA LEU A 33 18.37 7.57 -6.24
C LEU A 33 17.99 6.10 -6.22
N ALA A 34 18.88 5.19 -6.61
CA ALA A 34 18.62 3.75 -6.58
C ALA A 34 18.40 3.26 -5.13
N ILE A 35 19.27 3.69 -4.21
CA ILE A 35 19.18 3.37 -2.77
C ILE A 35 17.90 3.96 -2.16
N THR A 36 17.62 5.24 -2.40
CA THR A 36 16.42 5.88 -1.88
C THR A 36 15.16 5.25 -2.47
N SER A 37 15.15 4.97 -3.78
CA SER A 37 14.06 4.26 -4.45
C SER A 37 13.80 2.92 -3.79
N GLU A 38 14.86 2.15 -3.49
CA GLU A 38 14.74 0.92 -2.72
C GLU A 38 14.17 1.14 -1.33
N SER A 39 14.64 2.12 -0.56
CA SER A 39 14.14 2.40 0.79
C SER A 39 12.65 2.77 0.82
N ILE A 40 12.14 3.49 -0.19
CA ILE A 40 10.73 3.88 -0.27
C ILE A 40 9.84 2.81 -0.91
N LYS A 41 10.39 1.69 -1.39
CA LYS A 41 9.56 0.59 -1.90
C LYS A 41 8.62 0.16 -0.77
N PRO A 42 7.30 0.13 -1.01
CA PRO A 42 6.32 -0.24 0.02
C PRO A 42 6.63 -1.58 0.68
N ILE A 43 7.29 -2.51 -0.04
CA ILE A 43 7.71 -3.80 0.49
C ILE A 43 8.68 -3.70 1.67
N ASN A 44 9.59 -2.71 1.67
CA ASN A 44 10.55 -2.50 2.75
C ASN A 44 9.87 -1.88 3.97
N ILE A 45 8.96 -0.92 3.74
CA ILE A 45 8.11 -0.34 4.78
C ILE A 45 7.22 -1.42 5.43
N ILE A 46 6.59 -2.28 4.62
CA ILE A 46 5.76 -3.38 5.11
C ILE A 46 6.62 -4.36 5.92
N LYS A 47 7.83 -4.70 5.46
CA LYS A 47 8.71 -5.65 6.17
C LYS A 47 9.08 -5.17 7.57
N ASP A 48 9.53 -3.92 7.69
CA ASP A 48 9.94 -3.33 8.97
C ASP A 48 8.73 -3.17 9.89
N THR A 49 7.61 -2.71 9.34
CA THR A 49 6.33 -2.64 10.06
C THR A 49 5.87 -4.03 10.51
N PHE A 50 6.02 -5.08 9.69
CA PHE A 50 5.60 -6.44 10.06
C PHE A 50 6.46 -7.02 11.18
N GLN A 51 7.77 -6.75 11.18
CA GLN A 51 8.66 -7.16 12.26
C GLN A 51 8.24 -6.51 13.58
N ASP A 52 8.03 -5.20 13.62
CA ASP A 52 7.58 -4.49 14.83
C ASP A 52 6.16 -4.90 15.27
N PHE A 53 5.27 -5.20 14.32
CA PHE A 53 3.90 -5.66 14.59
C PHE A 53 3.82 -7.08 15.19
N THR A 54 4.78 -7.96 14.92
CA THR A 54 4.77 -9.34 15.46
C THR A 54 5.25 -9.43 16.91
N HIS A 55 5.92 -8.40 17.43
CA HIS A 55 6.47 -8.38 18.79
C HIS A 55 5.54 -7.72 19.82
N SER A 56 4.52 -6.95 19.38
CA SER A 56 3.54 -6.33 20.28
C SER A 56 2.23 -7.14 20.37
N PRO A 57 1.81 -7.58 21.57
CA PRO A 57 0.53 -8.27 21.78
C PRO A 57 -0.69 -7.43 21.34
N ASP A 58 -0.65 -6.11 21.56
CA ASP A 58 -1.75 -5.20 21.22
C ASP A 58 -1.91 -5.00 19.71
N LEU A 59 -0.82 -5.12 18.95
CA LEU A 59 -0.88 -5.01 17.49
C LEU A 59 -1.44 -6.29 16.85
N LYS A 60 -1.21 -7.47 17.46
CA LYS A 60 -1.81 -8.74 17.00
C LYS A 60 -3.32 -8.75 17.13
N SER A 61 -3.87 -8.27 18.25
CA SER A 61 -5.31 -8.19 18.46
C SER A 61 -5.97 -7.23 17.46
N ASN A 62 -5.36 -6.06 17.23
CA ASN A 62 -5.83 -5.09 16.25
C ASN A 62 -5.79 -5.62 14.81
N LEU A 63 -4.77 -6.40 14.44
CA LEU A 63 -4.68 -7.05 13.13
C LEU A 63 -5.77 -8.11 12.95
N LEU A 64 -6.02 -8.95 13.95
CA LEU A 64 -7.11 -9.93 13.89
C LEU A 64 -8.46 -9.24 13.75
N GLN A 65 -8.71 -8.18 14.52
CA GLN A 65 -9.93 -7.40 14.41
C GLN A 65 -10.07 -6.76 13.02
N THR A 66 -8.98 -6.21 12.48
CA THR A 66 -8.97 -5.61 11.14
C THR A 66 -9.21 -6.66 10.06
N ALA A 67 -8.55 -7.82 10.15
CA ALA A 67 -8.75 -8.94 9.23
C ALA A 67 -10.19 -9.44 9.28
N VAL A 68 -10.76 -9.62 10.47
CA VAL A 68 -12.18 -9.98 10.65
C VAL A 68 -13.10 -8.92 10.06
N SER A 69 -12.81 -7.64 10.26
CA SER A 69 -13.61 -6.52 9.75
C SER A 69 -13.57 -6.44 8.22
N ILE A 70 -12.39 -6.60 7.62
CA ILE A 70 -12.22 -6.61 6.16
C ILE A 70 -12.92 -7.82 5.55
N THR A 71 -12.64 -9.01 6.08
CA THR A 71 -13.19 -10.25 5.55
C THR A 71 -14.70 -10.29 5.74
N GLY A 72 -15.18 -9.92 6.93
CA GLY A 72 -16.59 -9.81 7.27
C GLY A 72 -17.30 -8.76 6.42
N GLY A 73 -16.71 -7.57 6.24
CA GLY A 73 -17.26 -6.51 5.39
C GLY A 73 -17.34 -6.91 3.92
N TYR A 74 -16.31 -7.57 3.38
CA TYR A 74 -16.29 -8.07 2.01
C TYR A 74 -17.33 -9.18 1.79
N LEU A 75 -17.39 -10.16 2.70
CA LEU A 75 -18.39 -11.23 2.64
C LEU A 75 -19.81 -10.68 2.77
N SER A 76 -20.03 -9.77 3.72
CA SER A 76 -21.32 -9.07 3.89
C SER A 76 -21.73 -8.32 2.62
N LYS A 77 -20.81 -7.54 2.03
CA LYS A 77 -21.06 -6.83 0.76
C LYS A 77 -21.38 -7.79 -0.38
N LYS A 78 -20.68 -8.93 -0.46
CA LYS A 78 -20.91 -9.94 -1.51
C LYS A 78 -22.25 -10.66 -1.34
N LEU A 79 -22.66 -10.95 -0.10
CA LEU A 79 -23.94 -11.58 0.21
C LEU A 79 -25.13 -10.64 0.01
N LEU A 80 -25.03 -9.39 0.47
CA LEU A 80 -26.11 -8.40 0.40
C LEU A 80 -26.22 -7.74 -0.99
N PHE A 81 -25.10 -7.21 -1.50
CA PHE A 81 -25.08 -6.34 -2.68
C PHE A 81 -24.45 -6.99 -3.93
N GLY A 82 -23.83 -8.17 -3.81
CA GLY A 82 -23.23 -8.87 -4.95
C GLY A 82 -24.24 -9.40 -5.96
N LYS A 83 -23.79 -9.66 -7.21
CA LYS A 83 -24.52 -10.33 -8.30
C LYS A 83 -24.76 -11.83 -8.03
N SER A 84 -24.95 -12.22 -6.77
CA SER A 84 -25.23 -13.61 -6.40
C SER A 84 -26.56 -14.02 -7.03
N LYS A 85 -26.56 -15.14 -7.77
CA LYS A 85 -27.78 -15.74 -8.34
C LYS A 85 -28.83 -15.85 -7.23
N SER A 86 -30.05 -15.44 -7.55
CA SER A 86 -31.21 -15.24 -6.66
C SER A 86 -31.41 -16.23 -5.50
N PHE A 87 -30.86 -17.44 -5.55
CA PHE A 87 -30.95 -18.47 -4.53
C PHE A 87 -30.47 -18.00 -3.15
N PHE A 88 -29.23 -17.52 -3.01
CA PHE A 88 -28.68 -17.22 -1.68
C PHE A 88 -29.40 -16.08 -0.96
N LYS A 89 -29.79 -15.04 -1.73
CA LYS A 89 -30.60 -13.92 -1.22
C LYS A 89 -32.01 -14.36 -0.82
N LYS A 90 -32.64 -15.24 -1.63
CA LYS A 90 -33.96 -15.81 -1.31
C LYS A 90 -33.93 -16.66 -0.04
N THR A 91 -32.90 -17.50 0.14
CA THR A 91 -32.77 -18.36 1.32
C THR A 91 -32.59 -17.53 2.59
N ILE A 92 -31.67 -16.55 2.59
CA ILE A 92 -31.47 -15.64 3.72
C ILE A 92 -32.74 -14.83 4.01
N GLY A 93 -33.38 -14.29 2.97
CA GLY A 93 -34.62 -13.53 3.10
C GLY A 93 -35.76 -14.36 3.70
N ASN A 94 -35.94 -15.61 3.24
CA ASN A 94 -36.97 -16.51 3.74
C ASN A 94 -36.71 -16.92 5.20
N LEU A 95 -35.46 -17.18 5.58
CA LEU A 95 -35.08 -17.47 6.96
C LEU A 95 -35.35 -16.28 7.89
N LEU A 96 -35.01 -15.07 7.46
CA LEU A 96 -35.33 -13.85 8.20
C LEU A 96 -36.83 -13.66 8.37
N GLN A 97 -37.60 -13.81 7.29
CA GLN A 97 -39.06 -13.72 7.34
C GLN A 97 -39.66 -14.77 8.29
N TYR A 98 -39.18 -16.02 8.24
CA TYR A 98 -39.61 -17.08 9.15
C TYR A 98 -39.29 -16.75 10.61
N GLY A 99 -38.09 -16.26 10.91
CA GLY A 99 -37.68 -15.86 12.25
C GLY A 99 -38.52 -14.71 12.81
N VAL A 100 -38.78 -13.68 12.00
CA VAL A 100 -39.65 -12.56 12.36
C VAL A 100 -41.09 -13.02 12.57
N ALA A 101 -41.63 -13.85 11.67
CA ALA A 101 -42.97 -14.39 11.79
C ALA A 101 -43.12 -15.29 13.03
N TYR A 102 -42.11 -16.10 13.35
CA TYR A 102 -42.07 -16.91 14.57
C TYR A 102 -42.06 -16.03 15.82
N PHE A 103 -41.27 -14.96 15.84
CA PHE A 103 -41.20 -14.05 16.97
C PHE A 103 -42.52 -13.28 17.19
N ILE A 104 -43.10 -12.76 16.12
CA ILE A 104 -44.39 -12.04 16.17
C ILE A 104 -45.52 -12.99 16.56
N SER A 105 -45.61 -14.19 15.99
CA SER A 105 -46.67 -15.15 16.31
C SER A 105 -46.62 -15.63 17.76
N LYS A 106 -45.43 -15.71 18.36
CA LYS A 106 -45.25 -16.01 19.79
C LYS A 106 -45.65 -14.84 20.70
N LYS A 107 -45.43 -13.60 20.27
CA LYS A 107 -45.82 -12.36 20.98
C LYS A 107 -47.31 -12.04 20.86
N VAL A 108 -47.95 -12.39 19.74
CA VAL A 108 -49.37 -12.14 19.48
C VAL A 108 -50.28 -13.22 20.09
N LYS A 109 -49.74 -14.41 20.37
CA LYS A 109 -50.44 -15.49 21.09
C LYS A 109 -50.18 -15.49 22.62
N ALA A 110 -49.53 -14.46 23.15
CA ALA A 110 -49.30 -14.27 24.59
C ALA A 110 -50.20 -13.17 25.14
#